data_AF-A0A699W4Q0-F1
#
_entry.id   AF-A0A699W4Q0-F1
#
_cell.length_a   1.000
_cell.length_b   1.000
_cell.length_c   1.000
_cell.angle_alpha   90.00
_cell.angle_beta   90.00
_cell.angle_gamma   90.00
#
_symmetry.space_group_name_H-M   'P 1'
#
loop_
_entity.id
_entity.type
_entity.pdbx_description
1 polymer ?
#
loop_
_entity_poly.entity_id
_entity_poly.type
_entity_poly.pdbx_seq_one_letter_code
_entity_poly.pdbx_strand_id
1 'polypeptide(L)'
;FKGTEGVVGLSQWVEKMESVFHISGCDVENQVKGNDVGGYTQRFQELALMCTKFISNETEKVDKYISGLSNNIHGNVMAARPKTLDDAIELAKDLMDQKLRTYAERQAENKRKLDNNHQA
;
A
#
# COMPACT_ATOMS: atom_id res chain seq x y z
N PHE A 1 20.62 -16.88 7.02
CA PHE A 1 19.67 -16.07 7.81
C PHE A 1 19.04 -16.95 8.89
N LYS A 2 19.43 -16.76 10.16
CA LYS A 2 18.82 -17.43 11.32
C LYS A 2 17.86 -16.46 12.02
N GLY A 3 16.57 -16.69 11.84
CA GLY A 3 15.55 -16.74 12.91
C GLY A 3 15.07 -15.48 13.64
N THR A 4 15.89 -14.49 13.98
CA THR A 4 15.47 -13.45 14.93
C THR A 4 15.96 -12.04 14.61
N GLU A 5 17.00 -11.93 13.79
CA GLU A 5 17.64 -10.64 13.47
C GLU A 5 16.75 -9.73 12.59
N GLY A 6 15.85 -10.31 11.78
CA GLY A 6 14.96 -9.54 10.90
C GLY A 6 13.81 -8.83 11.63
N VAL A 7 13.23 -9.46 12.66
CA VAL A 7 12.12 -8.88 13.42
C VAL A 7 12.62 -7.78 14.36
N VAL A 8 13.77 -8.00 15.01
CA VAL A 8 14.43 -6.99 15.84
C VAL A 8 14.82 -5.76 15.00
N GLY A 9 15.30 -5.98 13.77
CA GLY A 9 15.61 -4.89 12.84
C GLY A 9 14.38 -4.08 12.41
N LEU A 10 13.24 -4.74 12.18
CA LEU A 10 11.97 -4.07 11.83
C LEU A 10 11.40 -3.28 13.02
N SER A 11 11.38 -3.86 14.22
CA SER A 11 10.96 -3.15 15.44
C SER A 11 11.84 -1.94 15.70
N GLN A 12 13.17 -2.09 15.60
CA GLN A 12 14.11 -0.98 15.77
C GLN A 12 13.99 0.07 14.66
N TRP A 13 13.56 -0.30 13.46
CA TRP A 13 13.28 0.63 12.34
C TRP A 13 11.98 1.41 12.54
N VAL A 14 10.91 0.77 13.04
CA VAL A 14 9.64 1.44 13.38
C VAL A 14 9.84 2.41 14.54
N GLU A 15 10.53 1.99 15.61
CA GLU A 15 10.87 2.87 16.75
C GLU A 15 11.76 4.05 16.31
N LYS A 16 12.69 3.83 15.37
CA LYS A 16 13.55 4.90 14.84
C LYS A 16 12.77 5.86 13.94
N MET A 17 11.79 5.39 13.17
CA MET A 17 10.89 6.25 12.42
C MET A 17 10.03 7.10 13.37
N GLU A 18 9.37 6.50 14.37
CA GLU A 18 8.57 7.22 15.37
C GLU A 18 9.39 8.23 16.20
N SER A 19 10.64 7.89 16.53
CA SER A 19 11.57 8.79 17.22
C SER A 19 11.99 9.98 16.35
N VAL A 20 12.19 9.78 15.04
CA VAL A 20 12.47 10.88 14.10
C VAL A 20 11.25 11.79 13.93
N PHE A 21 10.03 11.24 13.97
CA PHE A 21 8.80 12.05 14.03
C PHE A 21 8.69 12.87 15.34
N HIS A 22 9.05 12.29 16.50
CA HIS A 22 9.07 13.01 17.79
C HIS A 22 10.20 14.04 17.93
N ILE A 23 11.43 13.73 17.50
CA ILE A 23 12.60 14.63 17.60
C ILE A 23 12.52 15.77 16.58
N SER A 24 11.86 15.56 15.43
CA SER A 24 11.62 16.62 14.44
C SER A 24 10.60 17.68 14.88
N GLY A 25 10.00 17.52 16.07
CA GLY A 25 9.05 18.46 16.62
C GLY A 25 7.68 18.41 15.95
N CYS A 26 7.35 17.34 15.21
CA CYS A 26 6.06 17.18 14.53
C CYS A 26 4.91 16.81 15.50
N ASP A 27 4.89 17.42 16.69
CA ASP A 27 3.63 17.70 17.35
C ASP A 27 2.88 18.70 16.45
N VAL A 28 1.55 18.67 16.46
CA VAL A 28 0.70 19.53 15.62
C VAL A 28 0.99 21.03 15.84
N GLU A 29 1.80 21.37 16.85
CA GLU A 29 2.13 22.73 17.27
C GLU A 29 3.43 23.35 16.71
N ASN A 30 4.37 22.62 16.08
CA ASN A 30 5.54 23.29 15.48
C ASN A 30 5.34 23.67 14.01
N GLN A 31 4.69 24.82 13.84
CA GLN A 31 4.79 25.61 12.62
C GLN A 31 6.27 25.90 12.31
N VAL A 32 6.79 25.34 11.21
CA VAL A 32 8.09 25.72 10.64
C VAL A 32 8.06 27.20 10.30
N LYS A 33 8.58 28.04 11.21
CA LYS A 33 8.89 29.44 10.92
C LYS A 33 10.21 29.50 10.17
N GLY A 34 10.14 29.43 8.85
CA GLY A 34 11.26 29.74 7.98
C GLY A 34 11.23 28.95 6.68
N ASN A 35 11.30 29.67 5.55
CA ASN A 35 11.43 29.18 4.18
C ASN A 35 12.77 28.43 3.93
N ASP A 36 13.24 27.57 4.83
CA ASP A 36 14.42 26.74 4.57
C ASP A 36 14.05 25.49 3.77
N VAL A 37 13.81 25.73 2.48
CA VAL A 37 13.59 24.68 1.47
C VAL A 37 14.81 23.75 1.41
N GLY A 38 16.02 24.23 1.72
CA GLY A 38 17.25 23.44 1.72
C GLY A 38 17.24 22.35 2.78
N GLY A 39 16.96 22.70 4.04
CA GLY A 39 16.86 21.75 5.14
C GLY A 39 15.73 20.72 4.96
N TYR A 40 14.57 21.16 4.46
CA TYR A 40 13.47 20.25 4.10
C TYR A 40 13.87 19.28 2.98
N THR A 41 14.48 19.79 1.91
CA THR A 41 14.86 18.98 0.74
C THR A 41 15.94 17.96 1.10
N GLN A 42 16.95 18.35 1.89
CA GLN A 42 17.98 17.43 2.35
C GLN A 42 17.39 16.29 3.20
N ARG A 43 16.49 16.62 4.14
CA ARG A 43 15.82 15.62 4.99
C ARG A 43 14.88 14.72 4.20
N PHE A 44 14.16 15.27 3.22
CA PHE A 44 13.34 14.48 2.31
C PHE A 44 14.20 13.52 1.48
N GLN A 45 15.36 13.97 1.00
CA GLN A 45 16.31 13.13 0.27
C GLN A 45 16.90 12.03 1.16
N GLU A 46 17.23 12.31 2.42
CA GLU A 46 17.70 11.31 3.38
C GLU A 46 16.63 10.25 3.69
N LEU A 47 15.38 10.67 3.86
CA LEU A 47 14.22 9.77 4.02
C LEU A 47 13.97 8.94 2.77
N ALA A 48 13.95 9.56 1.59
CA ALA A 48 13.80 8.87 0.31
C ALA A 48 14.93 7.86 0.08
N LEU A 49 16.17 8.20 0.43
CA LEU A 49 17.33 7.31 0.33
C LEU A 49 17.25 6.16 1.34
N MET A 50 16.80 6.41 2.57
CA MET A 50 16.55 5.36 3.56
C MET A 50 15.43 4.41 3.10
N CYS A 51 14.33 4.94 2.56
CA CYS A 51 13.28 4.14 1.93
C CYS A 51 13.84 3.34 0.77
N THR A 52 14.67 3.93 -0.09
CA THR A 52 15.25 3.22 -1.25
C THR A 52 16.21 2.10 -0.81
N LYS A 53 17.04 2.33 0.22
CA LYS A 53 18.03 1.35 0.71
C LYS A 53 17.40 0.20 1.52
N PHE A 54 16.36 0.48 2.30
CA PHE A 54 15.64 -0.57 3.05
C PHE A 54 14.58 -1.26 2.20
N ILE A 55 13.94 -0.55 1.27
CA ILE A 55 12.98 -1.09 0.30
C ILE A 55 13.72 -1.42 -1.01
N SER A 56 14.92 -2.00 -0.93
CA SER A 56 15.63 -2.53 -2.10
C SER A 56 15.27 -3.99 -2.40
N ASN A 57 14.69 -4.71 -1.44
CA ASN A 57 14.30 -6.10 -1.61
C ASN A 57 12.92 -6.20 -2.29
N GLU A 58 12.87 -6.81 -3.47
CA GLU A 58 11.63 -7.06 -4.21
C GLU A 58 10.59 -7.82 -3.38
N THR A 59 11.01 -8.78 -2.55
CA THR A 59 10.08 -9.53 -1.70
C THR A 59 9.47 -8.65 -0.62
N GLU A 60 10.24 -7.73 -0.04
CA GLU A 60 9.74 -6.81 0.99
C GLU A 60 8.83 -5.72 0.38
N LYS A 61 9.10 -5.30 -0.86
CA LYS A 61 8.20 -4.43 -1.63
C LYS A 61 6.85 -5.08 -1.87
N VAL A 62 6.86 -6.34 -2.32
CA VAL A 62 5.64 -7.11 -2.56
C VAL A 62 4.86 -7.29 -1.27
N ASP A 63 5.52 -7.66 -0.16
CA ASP A 63 4.85 -7.88 1.12
C ASP A 63 4.22 -6.59 1.67
N LYS A 64 4.96 -5.47 1.64
CA LYS A 64 4.42 -4.16 2.01
C LYS A 64 3.26 -3.74 1.13
N TYR A 65 3.37 -3.93 -0.18
CA TYR A 65 2.27 -3.64 -1.11
C TYR A 65 1.02 -4.46 -0.80
N ILE A 66 1.18 -5.79 -0.64
CA ILE A 66 0.07 -6.69 -0.29
C ILE A 66 -0.56 -6.27 1.04
N SER A 67 0.24 -5.95 2.06
CA SER A 67 -0.25 -5.53 3.38
C SER A 67 -1.11 -4.25 3.35
N GLY A 68 -0.91 -3.39 2.35
CA GLY A 68 -1.68 -2.16 2.14
C GLY A 68 -2.97 -2.35 1.32
N LEU A 69 -3.22 -3.55 0.77
CA LEU A 69 -4.40 -3.83 -0.04
C LEU A 69 -5.66 -3.97 0.83
N SER A 70 -6.80 -3.55 0.29
CA SER A 70 -8.09 -3.74 0.93
C SER A 70 -8.44 -5.23 1.05
N ASN A 71 -9.06 -5.62 2.19
CA ASN A 71 -9.40 -7.00 2.54
C ASN A 71 -10.13 -7.79 1.44
N ASN A 72 -10.89 -7.07 0.61
CA ASN A 72 -11.68 -7.62 -0.49
C ASN A 72 -10.85 -8.21 -1.65
N ILE A 73 -9.58 -7.85 -1.79
CA ILE A 73 -8.64 -8.36 -2.82
C ILE A 73 -7.34 -8.91 -2.21
N HIS A 74 -6.99 -8.48 -0.99
CA HIS A 74 -5.79 -8.89 -0.25
C HIS A 74 -5.56 -10.41 -0.29
N GLY A 75 -6.57 -11.20 0.11
CA GLY A 75 -6.44 -12.66 0.15
C GLY A 75 -6.17 -13.31 -1.21
N ASN A 76 -6.73 -12.75 -2.29
CA ASN A 76 -6.53 -13.26 -3.64
C ASN A 76 -5.13 -12.95 -4.16
N VAL A 77 -4.65 -11.72 -3.96
CA VAL A 77 -3.28 -11.32 -4.35
C VAL A 77 -2.24 -12.09 -3.54
N MET A 78 -2.46 -12.27 -2.24
CA MET A 78 -1.58 -13.06 -1.38
C MET A 78 -1.50 -14.54 -1.83
N ALA A 79 -2.63 -15.13 -2.24
CA ALA A 79 -2.67 -16.51 -2.74
C ALA A 79 -1.93 -16.67 -4.08
N ALA A 80 -1.91 -15.63 -4.93
CA ALA A 80 -1.19 -15.64 -6.20
C ALA A 80 0.33 -15.59 -6.04
N ARG A 81 0.84 -15.20 -4.85
CA ARG A 81 2.27 -15.13 -4.49
C ARG A 81 3.11 -14.42 -5.57
N PRO A 82 2.81 -13.14 -5.87
CA PRO A 82 3.55 -12.38 -6.88
C PRO A 82 5.04 -12.29 -6.53
N LYS A 83 5.88 -12.30 -7.56
CA LYS A 83 7.34 -12.31 -7.38
C LYS A 83 7.93 -10.91 -7.46
N THR A 84 7.29 -10.03 -8.23
CA THR A 84 7.67 -8.63 -8.39
C THR A 84 6.54 -7.73 -7.93
N LEU A 85 6.87 -6.48 -7.61
CA LEU A 85 5.87 -5.47 -7.28
C LEU A 85 4.91 -5.24 -8.46
N ASP A 86 5.42 -5.24 -9.69
CA ASP A 86 4.62 -5.05 -10.90
C ASP A 86 3.59 -6.17 -11.08
N ASP A 87 3.97 -7.43 -10.84
CA ASP A 87 3.04 -8.56 -10.86
C ASP A 87 1.90 -8.35 -9.86
N ALA A 88 2.23 -7.88 -8.65
CA ALA A 88 1.25 -7.65 -7.59
C ALA A 88 0.28 -6.51 -7.95
N ILE A 89 0.78 -5.45 -8.60
CA ILE A 89 -0.02 -4.33 -9.08
C ILE A 89 -0.97 -4.76 -10.20
N GLU A 90 -0.48 -5.55 -11.16
CA GLU A 90 -1.29 -6.07 -12.26
C GLU A 90 -2.42 -6.97 -11.73
N LEU A 91 -2.09 -7.91 -10.84
CA LEU A 91 -3.07 -8.78 -10.17
C LEU A 91 -4.14 -7.99 -9.42
N ALA A 92 -3.75 -6.97 -8.66
CA ALA A 92 -4.69 -6.13 -7.93
C ALA A 92 -5.65 -5.39 -8.88
N LYS A 93 -5.14 -4.88 -10.02
CA LYS A 93 -5.95 -4.20 -11.03
C LYS A 93 -6.95 -5.14 -11.67
N ASP A 94 -6.50 -6.32 -12.09
CA ASP A 94 -7.35 -7.31 -12.75
C ASP A 94 -8.49 -7.79 -11.84
N LEU A 95 -8.20 -7.99 -10.55
CA LEU A 95 -9.21 -8.36 -9.56
C LEU A 95 -10.26 -7.27 -9.33
N MET A 96 -9.85 -6.00 -9.38
CA MET A 96 -10.78 -4.87 -9.30
C MET A 96 -11.65 -4.78 -10.56
N ASP A 97 -11.04 -4.90 -11.74
CA ASP A 97 -11.76 -4.87 -13.03
C ASP A 97 -12.76 -6.03 -13.15
N GLN A 98 -12.37 -7.22 -12.70
CA GLN A 98 -13.24 -8.40 -12.69
C GLN A 98 -14.48 -8.19 -11.82
N LYS A 99 -14.32 -7.60 -10.63
CA LYS A 99 -15.45 -7.28 -9.75
C LYS A 99 -16.38 -6.23 -10.37
N LEU A 100 -15.82 -5.21 -11.02
CA LEU A 100 -16.61 -4.18 -11.70
C LEU A 100 -17.46 -4.79 -12.83
N ARG A 101 -16.86 -5.66 -13.65
CA ARG A 101 -17.58 -6.39 -14.71
C ARG A 101 -18.69 -7.27 -14.14
N THR A 102 -18.41 -8.04 -13.09
CA THR A 102 -19.40 -8.91 -12.43
C THR A 102 -20.59 -8.10 -11.90
N TYR A 103 -20.34 -6.91 -11.34
CA TYR A 103 -21.41 -6.04 -10.85
C TYR A 103 -22.26 -5.50 -12.00
N ALA A 104 -21.63 -5.03 -13.09
CA ALA A 104 -22.33 -4.53 -14.27
C ALA A 104 -23.22 -5.61 -14.91
N GLU A 105 -22.73 -6.84 -15.02
CA GLU A 105 -23.50 -7.99 -15.54
C GLU A 105 -24.74 -8.29 -14.70
N ARG A 106 -24.60 -8.31 -13.37
CA ARG A 106 -25.73 -8.53 -12.46
C ARG A 106 -26.78 -7.43 -12.55
N GLN A 107 -26.36 -6.18 -12.71
CA GLN A 107 -27.29 -5.06 -12.90
C GLN A 107 -28.04 -5.16 -14.22
N ALA A 108 -27.36 -5.52 -15.31
CA ALA A 108 -28.00 -5.72 -16.61
C ALA A 108 -29.02 -6.87 -16.56
N GLU A 109 -28.69 -7.98 -15.88
CA GLU A 109 -29.59 -9.12 -15.74
C GLU A 109 -30.83 -8.79 -14.90
N ASN A 110 -30.66 -8.06 -13.79
CA ASN A 110 -31.79 -7.61 -12.97
C ASN A 110 -32.73 -6.68 -13.74
N LYS A 111 -32.20 -5.82 -14.62
CA LYS A 111 -33.01 -4.93 -15.48
C LYS A 111 -33.86 -5.73 -16.47
N ARG A 112 -33.29 -6.73 -17.15
CA ARG A 112 -34.06 -7.61 -18.07
C ARG A 112 -35.19 -8.35 -17.35
N LYS A 113 -34.96 -8.79 -16.11
CA LYS A 113 -35.98 -9.46 -15.30
C LYS A 113 -37.12 -8.52 -14.88
N LEU A 114 -36.83 -7.24 -14.60
CA LEU A 114 -37.83 -6.23 -14.31
C LEU A 114 -38.76 -5.96 -15.50
N ASP A 115 -38.18 -5.88 -16.71
CA ASP A 115 -38.92 -5.62 -17.94
C ASP A 115 -39.86 -6.80 -18.28
N ASN A 116 -39.40 -8.03 -18.08
CA ASN A 116 -40.21 -9.24 -18.31
C ASN A 116 -41.39 -9.38 -17.35
N ASN A 117 -41.31 -8.82 -16.14
CA ASN A 117 -42.39 -8.91 -15.14
C ASN A 117 -43.48 -7.83 -15.33
N HIS A 118 -43.24 -6.79 -16.12
CA HIS A 118 -44.25 -5.76 -16.45
C HIS A 118 -45.04 -6.07 -17.73
N GLN A 119 -44.69 -7.14 -18.46
CA GLN A 119 -45.37 -7.58 -19.69
C GLN A 119 -46.21 -8.86 -19.51
N ALA A 120 -46.40 -9.32 -18.27
CA ALA A 120 -47.25 -10.46 -17.92
C ALA A 120 -48.57 -10.01 -17.27
#